data_AF-A0A822CLW5-F1
#
_entry.id   AF-A0A822CLW5-F1
#
_cell.length_a   1.000
_cell.length_b   1.000
_cell.length_c   1.000
_cell.angle_alpha   90.00
_cell.angle_beta   90.00
_cell.angle_gamma   90.00
#
_symmetry.space_group_name_H-M   'P 1'
#
loop_
_entity.id
_entity.type
_entity.pdbx_description
1 polymer ?
#
loop_
_entity_poly.entity_id
_entity_poly.type
_entity_poly.pdbx_seq_one_letter_code
_entity_poly.pdbx_strand_id
1 'polypeptide(L)'
;VVFAYNTGTHSTTQYSPFQLLYGREPRLPTDGRLSSFTFRKPSDYYEQLNKSMKLIHGYARENIIRKQQQYKVQYDKLRPDPHYVINDRVLIRRHGLQNKLEPKFS
;
A
#
# COMPACT_ATOMS: atom_id res chain seq x y z
N VAL A 1 17.03 7.75 -5.32
CA VAL A 1 15.55 7.70 -5.15
C VAL A 1 15.08 6.61 -4.17
N VAL A 2 15.78 5.46 -4.06
CA VAL A 2 15.39 4.34 -3.19
C VAL A 2 15.13 4.71 -1.72
N PHE A 3 16.02 5.52 -1.12
CA PHE A 3 15.91 5.89 0.30
C PHE A 3 14.63 6.68 0.60
N ALA A 4 14.35 7.73 -0.17
CA ALA A 4 13.15 8.55 -0.01
C ALA A 4 11.85 7.74 -0.13
N TYR A 5 11.82 6.74 -1.03
CA TYR A 5 10.67 5.84 -1.15
C TYR A 5 10.51 4.94 0.07
N ASN A 6 11.61 4.39 0.60
CA ASN A 6 11.58 3.50 1.75
C ASN A 6 11.26 4.20 3.08
N THR A 7 11.61 5.48 3.21
CA THR A 7 11.36 6.28 4.42
C THR A 7 10.09 7.12 4.32
N GLY A 8 9.54 7.31 3.13
CA GLY A 8 8.28 8.04 2.92
C GLY A 8 7.08 7.24 3.38
N THR A 9 6.15 7.90 4.08
CA THR A 9 4.89 7.29 4.52
C THR A 9 3.97 7.03 3.33
N HIS A 10 3.50 5.80 3.18
CA HIS A 10 2.60 5.46 2.08
C HIS A 10 1.13 5.75 2.46
N SER A 11 0.38 6.40 1.57
CA SER A 11 -0.97 6.91 1.85
C SER A 11 -2.02 5.83 2.19
N THR A 12 -1.83 4.60 1.72
CA THR A 12 -2.75 3.49 2.03
C THR A 12 -2.44 2.86 3.38
N THR A 13 -1.17 2.59 3.68
CA THR A 13 -0.77 1.89 4.91
C THR A 13 -0.63 2.84 6.09
N GLN A 14 -0.37 4.12 5.82
CA GLN A 14 0.02 5.16 6.79
C GLN A 14 1.38 4.90 7.45
N TYR A 15 2.17 3.98 6.89
CA TYR A 15 3.52 3.64 7.34
C TYR A 15 4.46 3.60 6.14
N SER A 16 5.73 3.87 6.38
CA SER A 16 6.78 3.72 5.36
C SER A 16 7.13 2.24 5.13
N PRO A 17 7.62 1.86 3.93
CA PRO A 17 8.13 0.51 3.68
C PRO A 17 9.19 0.07 4.71
N PHE A 18 10.05 1.01 5.16
CA PHE A 18 11.04 0.74 6.20
C PHE A 18 10.39 0.36 7.54
N GLN A 19 9.39 1.12 8.00
CA GLN A 19 8.67 0.80 9.24
C GLN A 19 7.94 -0.54 9.17
N LEU A 20 7.34 -0.87 8.02
CA LEU A 20 6.67 -2.15 7.82
C LEU A 20 7.66 -3.33 7.87
N LEU A 21 8.89 -3.13 7.38
CA LEU A 21 9.92 -4.17 7.36
C LEU A 21 10.65 -4.32 8.70
N TYR A 22 11.00 -3.20 9.33
CA TYR A 22 11.89 -3.17 10.50
C TYR A 22 11.19 -2.82 11.81
N GLY A 23 9.90 -2.49 11.82
CA GLY A 23 9.13 -2.25 13.03
C GLY A 23 9.49 -1.00 13.80
N ARG A 24 10.28 -0.12 13.19
CA ARG A 24 10.78 1.13 13.77
C ARG A 24 10.97 2.17 12.68
N GLU A 25 11.08 3.43 13.09
CA GLU A 25 11.40 4.51 12.17
C GLU A 25 12.86 4.46 11.68
N PRO A 26 13.10 4.83 10.41
CA PRO A 26 14.45 5.01 9.90
C PRO A 26 15.12 6.15 10.66
N ARG A 27 16.41 6.00 10.98
CA ARG A 27 17.21 7.10 11.52
C ARG A 27 17.81 7.87 10.35
N LEU A 28 17.41 9.13 10.19
CA LEU A 28 17.88 10.02 9.15
C LEU A 28 19.09 10.82 9.64
N PRO A 29 20.02 11.21 8.75
CA PRO A 29 21.13 12.11 9.11
C PRO A 29 20.68 13.47 9.66
N THR A 30 19.47 13.91 9.32
CA THR A 30 18.85 15.15 9.80
C THR A 30 18.19 15.00 11.16
N ASP A 31 17.98 13.76 11.64
CA ASP A 31 17.36 13.55 12.94
C ASP A 31 18.33 13.99 14.05
N GLY A 32 17.81 14.76 15.00
CA GLY A 32 18.57 15.15 16.18
C GLY A 32 19.00 13.95 17.03
N ARG A 33 19.84 14.19 18.05
CA ARG A 33 20.17 13.16 19.06
C ARG A 33 18.89 12.70 19.76
N LEU A 34 18.37 11.56 19.34
CA LEU A 34 17.26 10.87 20.00
C LEU A 34 17.64 10.55 21.45
N SER A 35 16.66 10.61 22.36
CA SER A 35 16.84 10.14 23.73
C SER A 35 17.35 8.69 23.69
N SER A 36 18.48 8.43 24.34
CA SER A 36 19.01 7.07 24.44
C SER A 36 18.04 6.23 25.27
N PHE A 37 17.28 5.36 24.60
CA PHE A 37 16.56 4.31 25.29
C PHE A 37 17.59 3.36 25.90
N THR A 38 17.69 3.35 27.23
CA THR A 38 18.52 2.40 27.95
C THR A 38 17.71 1.14 28.21
N PHE A 39 18.06 0.07 27.51
CA PHE A 39 17.55 -1.27 27.81
C PHE A 39 18.34 -1.87 28.98
N ARG A 40 17.66 -2.50 29.93
CA ARG A 40 18.34 -3.14 31.07
C ARG A 40 18.88 -4.51 30.66
N LYS A 41 18.18 -5.19 29.77
CA LYS A 41 18.57 -6.49 29.21
C LYS A 41 18.45 -6.44 27.68
N PRO A 42 19.30 -7.18 26.94
CA PRO A 42 19.17 -7.30 25.49
C PRO A 42 17.79 -7.81 25.03
N SER A 43 17.12 -8.63 25.84
CA SER A 43 15.75 -9.13 25.58
C SER A 43 14.71 -8.02 25.46
N ASP A 44 14.87 -6.93 26.21
CA ASP A 44 13.89 -5.84 26.29
C ASP A 44 13.71 -5.17 24.92
N TYR A 45 14.80 -5.01 24.16
CA TYR A 45 14.74 -4.46 22.80
C TYR A 45 13.96 -5.38 21.85
N TYR A 46 14.22 -6.69 21.91
CA TYR A 46 13.53 -7.66 21.08
C TYR A 46 12.03 -7.71 21.38
N GLU A 47 11.65 -7.68 22.65
CA GLU A 47 10.24 -7.64 23.06
C GLU A 47 9.55 -6.36 22.58
N GLN A 48 10.19 -5.20 22.73
CA GLN A 48 9.67 -3.93 22.23
C GLN A 48 9.50 -3.97 20.70
N LEU A 49 10.50 -4.48 19.98
CA LEU A 49 10.47 -4.58 18.53
C LEU A 49 9.36 -5.50 18.04
N ASN A 50 9.18 -6.64 18.69
CA ASN A 50 8.08 -7.56 18.37
C ASN A 50 6.72 -6.92 18.63
N LYS A 51 6.59 -6.17 19.73
CA LYS A 51 5.36 -5.44 20.04
C LYS A 51 5.07 -4.37 18.98
N SER A 52 6.07 -3.57 18.61
CA SER A 52 5.89 -2.53 17.59
C SER A 52 5.56 -3.12 16.23
N MET A 53 6.23 -4.20 15.81
CA MET A 53 5.92 -4.92 14.57
C MET A 53 4.47 -5.37 14.51
N LYS A 54 3.98 -6.03 15.57
CA LYS A 54 2.58 -6.50 15.64
C LYS A 54 1.59 -5.34 15.54
N LEU A 55 1.85 -4.23 16.22
CA LEU A 55 1.00 -3.05 16.18
C LEU A 55 1.00 -2.40 14.79
N ILE A 56 2.19 -2.15 14.23
CA ILE A 56 2.34 -1.54 12.90
C ILE A 56 1.63 -2.38 11.84
N HIS A 57 1.84 -3.70 11.85
CA HIS A 57 1.19 -4.61 10.88
C HIS A 57 -0.33 -4.66 11.07
N GLY A 58 -0.80 -4.67 12.32
CA GLY A 58 -2.23 -4.63 12.65
C GLY A 58 -2.90 -3.37 12.08
N TYR A 59 -2.38 -2.19 12.43
CA TYR A 59 -2.91 -0.92 11.93
C TYR A 59 -2.77 -0.77 10.41
N ALA A 60 -1.64 -1.18 9.84
CA ALA A 60 -1.44 -1.15 8.39
C ALA A 60 -2.49 -1.99 7.67
N ARG A 61 -2.80 -3.19 8.18
CA ARG A 61 -3.84 -4.06 7.63
C ARG A 61 -5.22 -3.41 7.68
N GLU A 62 -5.61 -2.85 8.82
CA GLU A 62 -6.89 -2.14 8.96
C GLU A 62 -6.99 -0.95 8.00
N ASN A 63 -5.91 -0.18 7.86
CA ASN A 63 -5.83 0.95 6.94
C ASN A 63 -5.98 0.50 5.49
N ILE A 64 -5.31 -0.59 5.09
CA ILE A 64 -5.42 -1.17 3.75
C ILE A 64 -6.88 -1.56 3.46
N ILE A 65 -7.53 -2.29 4.37
CA ILE A 65 -8.92 -2.73 4.18
C ILE A 65 -9.85 -1.51 4.02
N ARG A 66 -9.72 -0.52 4.91
CA ARG A 66 -10.52 0.71 4.87
C ARG A 66 -10.31 1.47 3.56
N LYS A 67 -9.06 1.62 3.12
CA LYS A 67 -8.71 2.33 1.88
C LYS A 67 -9.16 1.58 0.65
N GLN A 68 -9.06 0.25 0.63
CA GLN A 68 -9.60 -0.57 -0.46
C GLN A 68 -11.11 -0.38 -0.61
N GLN A 69 -11.86 -0.35 0.49
CA GLN A 69 -13.29 -0.05 0.45
C GLN A 69 -13.58 1.35 -0.13
N GLN A 70 -12.85 2.37 0.33
CA GLN A 70 -12.98 3.73 -0.19
C GLN A 70 -12.67 3.81 -1.70
N TYR A 71 -11.59 3.16 -2.14
CA TYR A 71 -11.21 3.11 -3.54
C TYR A 71 -12.25 2.37 -4.39
N LYS A 72 -12.82 1.27 -3.89
CA LYS A 72 -13.91 0.56 -4.55
C LYS A 72 -15.12 1.45 -4.74
N VAL A 73 -15.60 2.12 -3.68
CA VAL A 73 -16.75 3.03 -3.75
C VAL A 73 -16.51 4.14 -4.77
N GLN A 74 -15.31 4.75 -4.73
CA GLN A 74 -14.96 5.82 -5.66
C GLN A 74 -14.88 5.33 -7.11
N TYR A 75 -14.31 4.15 -7.33
CA TYR A 75 -14.20 3.54 -8.66
C TYR A 75 -15.58 3.17 -9.23
N ASP A 76 -16.44 2.59 -8.40
CA ASP A 76 -17.77 2.14 -8.82
C ASP A 76 -18.75 3.30 -9.06
N LYS A 77 -18.49 4.50 -8.51
CA LYS A 77 -19.39 5.67 -8.60
C LYS A 77 -19.81 6.05 -10.03
N LEU A 78 -18.92 5.89 -11.00
CA LEU A 78 -19.17 6.22 -12.42
C LEU A 78 -19.05 4.98 -13.31
N ARG A 79 -19.02 3.79 -12.71
CA ARG A 79 -18.85 2.56 -13.46
C ARG A 79 -20.20 2.15 -14.06
N PRO A 80 -20.30 2.00 -15.39
CA PRO A 80 -21.49 1.40 -15.99
C PRO A 80 -21.60 -0.05 -15.56
N ASP A 81 -22.81 -0.48 -15.23
CA ASP A 81 -23.14 -1.87 -14.84
C ASP A 81 -24.02 -2.54 -15.91
N PRO A 82 -23.43 -2.89 -17.08
CA PRO A 82 -24.17 -3.50 -18.15
C PRO A 82 -24.56 -4.94 -17.80
N HIS A 83 -25.84 -5.25 -17.95
CA HIS A 83 -26.37 -6.60 -17.81
C HIS A 83 -26.49 -7.22 -19.19
N TYR A 84 -25.92 -8.41 -19.37
CA TYR A 84 -25.91 -9.12 -20.64
C TYR A 84 -26.76 -10.39 -20.54
N VAL A 85 -27.47 -10.72 -21.61
CA VAL A 85 -28.20 -11.98 -21.76
C VAL A 85 -27.50 -12.91 -22.74
N ILE A 86 -27.84 -14.21 -22.66
CA ILE A 86 -27.32 -15.20 -23.60
C ILE A 86 -27.69 -14.77 -25.02
N ASN A 87 -26.69 -14.78 -25.91
CA ASN A 87 -26.73 -14.31 -27.31
C ASN A 87 -26.57 -12.80 -27.54
N ASP A 88 -26.30 -12.00 -26.49
CA ASP A 88 -25.89 -10.60 -26.70
C ASP A 88 -24.53 -10.51 -27.39
N ARG A 89 -24.44 -9.64 -28.40
CA ARG A 89 -23.17 -9.32 -29.06
C ARG A 89 -22.47 -8.23 -28.27
N VAL A 90 -21.29 -8.56 -27.74
CA VAL A 90 -20.43 -7.62 -27.02
C VAL A 90 -19.11 -7.43 -27.77
N LEU A 91 -18.59 -6.22 -27.72
CA LEU A 91 -17.28 -5.91 -28.26
C LEU A 91 -16.19 -6.23 -27.22
N ILE A 92 -15.15 -6.94 -27.65
CA ILE A 92 -14.01 -7.31 -26.80
C ILE A 92 -12.87 -6.34 -27.09
N ARG A 93 -12.23 -5.82 -26.03
CA ARG A 93 -11.05 -4.99 -26.19
C ARG A 93 -9.90 -5.83 -26.71
N ARG A 94 -9.32 -5.41 -27.84
CA ARG A 94 -8.12 -6.04 -28.38
C ARG A 94 -6.90 -5.62 -27.53
N HIS A 95 -6.10 -6.59 -27.12
CA HIS A 95 -4.87 -6.37 -26.35
C HIS A 95 -3.64 -6.77 -27.19
N GLY A 96 -2.58 -5.96 -27.19
CA GLY A 96 -1.34 -6.20 -27.97
C GLY A 96 -0.79 -4.96 -28.67
N LEU A 97 0.25 -5.14 -29.50
CA LEU A 97 0.76 -4.09 -30.39
C LEU A 97 -0.32 -3.76 -31.43
N GLN A 98 -0.77 -2.51 -31.45
CA GLN A 98 -1.74 -2.03 -32.42
C GLN A 98 -1.18 -0.83 -33.17
N ASN A 99 -1.46 -0.78 -34.46
CA ASN A 99 -1.22 0.42 -35.26
C ASN A 99 -2.18 1.53 -34.83
N LYS A 100 -1.78 2.79 -35.00
CA LYS A 100 -2.53 3.98 -34.55
C LYS A 100 -3.99 4.05 -35.05
N LEU A 101 -4.27 3.43 -36.19
CA LEU A 101 -5.57 3.47 -36.87
C LEU A 101 -6.40 2.18 -36.70
N GLU A 102 -5.88 1.20 -35.97
CA GLU A 102 -6.64 -0.04 -35.78
C GLU A 102 -7.78 0.13 -34.77
N PRO A 103 -8.91 -0.59 -34.96
CA PRO A 103 -10.00 -0.56 -34.02
C PRO A 103 -9.56 -1.19 -32.69
N LYS A 104 -9.90 -0.49 -31.60
CA LYS A 104 -9.59 -0.91 -30.22
C LYS A 104 -10.44 -2.09 -29.74
N PHE A 105 -11.55 -2.32 -30.41
CA PHE A 105 -12.53 -3.35 -30.06
C PHE A 105 -12.87 -4.18 -31.29
N SER A 106 -13.16 -5.46 -31.08
CA SER A 106 -13.63 -6.43 -32.08
C SER A 106 -14.84 -7.17 -31.59
#